data_AF-A0A956W337-F1
#
_entry.id   AF-A0A956W337-F1
#
_cell.length_a   1.000
_cell.length_b   1.000
_cell.length_c   1.000
_cell.angle_alpha   90.00
_cell.angle_beta   90.00
_cell.angle_gamma   90.00
#
_symmetry.space_group_name_H-M   'P 1'
#
loop_
_entity.id
_entity.type
_entity.pdbx_description
1 polymer ?
#
loop_
_entity_poly.entity_id
_entity_poly.type
_entity_poly.pdbx_seq_one_letter_code
_entity_poly.pdbx_strand_id
1 'polypeptide(L)' 'SRVATELRAHRDAAGRTDPDVLGPSPAYIRRIRGDYRWNVLLRGRNPGQLLDKVRFGPRWTVDIDPVNLL' A
#
# COMPACT_ATOMS: atom_id res chain seq x y z
N SER A 1 -2.62 10.04 -0.87
CA SER A 1 -1.30 9.51 -1.32
C SER A 1 -1.45 9.08 -2.77
N ARG A 2 -0.52 9.47 -3.65
CA ARG A 2 -0.52 9.09 -5.07
C ARG A 2 -0.58 7.57 -5.26
N VAL A 3 0.24 6.82 -4.52
CA VAL A 3 0.33 5.35 -4.63
C VAL A 3 -1.00 4.66 -4.29
N ALA A 4 -1.68 5.09 -3.22
CA ALA A 4 -2.97 4.51 -2.84
C ALA A 4 -4.06 4.77 -3.90
N THR A 5 -3.99 5.89 -4.62
CA THR A 5 -4.90 6.20 -5.73
C THR A 5 -4.57 5.35 -6.94
N GLU A 6 -3.29 5.20 -7.30
CA GLU A 6 -2.87 4.34 -8.42
C GLU A 6 -3.25 2.86 -8.18
N LEU A 7 -3.06 2.34 -6.96
CA LEU A 7 -3.48 0.98 -6.60
C LEU A 7 -4.98 0.75 -6.80
N ARG A 8 -5.82 1.70 -6.36
CA ARG A 8 -7.29 1.64 -6.57
C ARG A 8 -7.63 1.70 -8.05
N ALA A 9 -7.02 2.62 -8.79
CA ALA A 9 -7.25 2.76 -10.23
C ALA A 9 -6.90 1.47 -10.99
N HIS A 10 -5.79 0.80 -10.67
CA HIS A 10 -5.42 -0.47 -11.29
C HIS A 10 -6.37 -1.62 -10.94
N ARG A 11 -6.86 -1.66 -9.70
CA ARG A 11 -7.86 -2.65 -9.28
C ARG A 11 -9.18 -2.45 -10.02
N ASP A 12 -9.66 -1.21 -10.07
CA ASP A 12 -10.93 -0.84 -10.67
C ASP A 12 -10.89 -1.04 -12.20
N ALA A 13 -9.76 -0.70 -12.85
CA ALA A 13 -9.53 -0.95 -14.27
C ALA A 13 -9.48 -2.45 -14.62
N ALA A 14 -9.16 -3.32 -13.66
CA ALA A 14 -9.24 -4.77 -13.82
C ALA A 14 -10.66 -5.33 -13.58
N GLY A 15 -11.66 -4.48 -13.32
CA GLY A 15 -13.03 -4.89 -13.02
C GLY A 15 -13.16 -5.62 -11.67
N ARG A 16 -12.23 -5.38 -10.75
CA ARG A 16 -12.18 -6.07 -9.45
C ARG A 16 -12.60 -5.14 -8.32
N THR A 17 -13.24 -5.71 -7.31
CA THR A 17 -13.52 -5.04 -6.03
C THR A 17 -12.48 -5.41 -4.96
N ASP A 18 -11.69 -6.45 -5.20
CA ASP A 18 -10.69 -7.06 -4.31
C ASP A 18 -9.30 -7.04 -5.00
N PRO A 19 -8.17 -6.79 -4.30
CA PRO A 19 -8.04 -6.54 -2.85
C PRO A 19 -8.52 -5.16 -2.40
N ASP A 20 -8.88 -5.04 -1.14
CA ASP A 20 -9.09 -3.77 -0.47
C ASP A 20 -7.78 -2.98 -0.40
N VAL A 21 -7.87 -1.67 -0.67
CA VAL A 21 -6.76 -0.72 -0.54
C VAL A 21 -7.11 0.25 0.59
N LEU A 22 -6.49 0.08 1.75
CA LEU A 22 -6.73 0.88 2.95
C LEU A 22 -5.62 1.92 3.16
N GLY A 23 -5.99 3.10 3.64
CA GLY A 23 -5.09 4.23 3.84
C GLY A 23 -5.04 5.22 2.64
N PRO A 24 -4.03 6.10 2.58
CA PRO A 24 -2.82 6.10 3.40
C PRO A 24 -3.12 6.42 4.87
N SER A 25 -2.55 5.65 5.78
CA SER A 25 -2.60 5.93 7.22
C SER A 25 -1.21 6.35 7.73
N PRO A 26 -1.13 7.19 8.78
CA PRO A 26 0.14 7.43 9.45
C PRO A 26 0.70 6.10 9.97
N ALA A 27 2.00 5.86 9.81
CA ALA A 27 2.64 4.72 10.48
C ALA A 27 2.64 4.93 12.00
N TYR A 28 2.60 3.85 12.78
CA TYR A 28 2.68 3.91 14.24
C TYR A 28 3.85 4.76 14.73
N ILE A 29 5.05 4.49 14.19
CA ILE A 29 6.20 5.39 14.35
C ILE A 29 6.12 6.46 13.28
N ARG A 30 5.51 7.59 13.64
CA ARG A 30 5.28 8.70 12.70
C ARG A 30 6.55 9.34 12.15
N ARG A 31 7.71 9.20 12.81
CA ARG A 31 8.97 9.84 12.38
C ARG A 31 10.19 8.98 12.69
N ILE A 32 11.05 8.76 11.68
CA ILE A 32 12.37 8.13 11.84
C ILE A 32 13.39 9.00 11.11
N ARG A 33 14.43 9.46 11.82
CA ARG A 33 15.51 10.31 11.25
C ARG A 33 15.01 11.53 10.47
N GLY A 34 13.89 12.12 10.90
CA GLY A 34 13.32 13.30 10.26
C GLY A 34 12.22 13.02 9.24
N ASP A 35 12.11 11.79 8.72
CA ASP A 35 11.16 11.43 7.67
C ASP A 35 9.83 10.93 8.26
N TYR A 36 8.71 11.43 7.71
CA TYR A 36 7.38 10.94 8.04
C TYR A 36 7.08 9.63 7.33
N ARG A 37 6.55 8.64 8.06
CA ARG A 37 6.14 7.35 7.49
C ARG A 37 4.63 7.25 7.36
N TRP A 38 4.21 6.72 6.22
CA TRP A 38 2.82 6.43 5.88
C TRP A 38 2.73 4.98 5.40
N ASN A 39 1.63 4.32 5.74
CA ASN A 39 1.36 2.95 5.34
C ASN A 39 0.15 2.90 4.41
N VAL A 40 0.15 1.95 3.47
CA VAL A 40 -1.00 1.56 2.66
C VAL A 40 -1.13 0.06 2.83
N LEU A 41 -2.29 -0.40 3.28
CA LEU A 41 -2.54 -1.82 3.51
C LEU A 41 -3.34 -2.39 2.34
N LEU A 42 -2.82 -3.46 1.74
CA LEU A 42 -3.55 -4.29 0.80
C LEU A 42 -4.06 -5.54 1.53
N ARG A 43 -5.36 -5.82 1.43
CA ARG A 43 -5.99 -6.99 2.05
C ARG A 43 -6.94 -7.63 1.06
N GLY A 44 -6.84 -8.94 0.85
CA GLY A 44 -7.72 -9.62 -0.08
C GLY A 44 -7.03 -10.80 -0.75
N ARG A 45 -7.61 -11.31 -1.83
CA ARG A 45 -7.00 -12.41 -2.59
C ARG A 45 -5.90 -11.87 -3.51
N ASN A 46 -4.74 -12.50 -3.41
CA ASN A 46 -3.57 -12.22 -4.23
C ASN A 46 -3.28 -10.70 -4.41
N PRO A 47 -3.10 -9.95 -3.30
CA PRO A 47 -2.93 -8.50 -3.37
C PRO A 47 -1.64 -8.08 -4.09
N GLY A 48 -0.66 -8.99 -4.17
CA GLY A 48 0.61 -8.77 -4.86
C GLY A 48 0.45 -8.38 -6.33
N GLN A 49 -0.60 -8.83 -7.02
CA GLN A 49 -0.82 -8.47 -8.44
C GLN A 49 -0.96 -6.96 -8.68
N LEU A 50 -1.42 -6.20 -7.68
CA LEU A 50 -1.50 -4.74 -7.79
C LEU A 50 -0.14 -4.07 -7.64
N LEU A 51 0.80 -4.69 -6.91
CA LEU A 51 2.14 -4.15 -6.71
C LEU A 51 2.91 -4.10 -8.03
N ASP A 52 2.72 -5.08 -8.91
CA ASP A 52 3.34 -5.11 -10.24
C ASP A 52 2.91 -3.96 -11.16
N LYS A 53 1.77 -3.32 -10.86
CA LYS A 53 1.21 -2.24 -11.68
C LYS A 53 1.66 -0.86 -11.25
N VAL A 54 2.25 -0.72 -10.06
CA VAL A 54 2.62 0.56 -9.48
C VAL A 54 4.15 0.73 -9.46
N ARG A 55 4.62 1.95 -9.71
CA ARG A 55 6.04 2.30 -9.58
C ARG A 55 6.31 2.87 -8.20
N PHE A 56 7.10 2.14 -7.42
CA PHE A 56 7.54 2.59 -6.10
C PHE A 56 8.81 3.44 -6.20
N GLY A 57 8.87 4.51 -5.40
CA GLY A 57 10.08 5.31 -5.23
C GLY A 57 11.10 4.64 -4.28
N PRO A 58 12.31 5.20 -4.15
CA PRO A 58 13.44 4.58 -3.42
C PRO A 58 13.26 4.44 -1.89
N ARG A 59 12.17 4.97 -1.32
CA ARG A 59 11.88 4.95 0.12
C ARG A 59 10.64 4.14 0.49
N TRP A 60 10.21 3.26 -0.40
CA TRP A 60 9.13 2.32 -0.15
C TRP A 60 9.67 0.98 0.35
N THR A 61 8.95 0.38 1.27
CA THR A 61 9.16 -0.99 1.71
C THR A 61 7.83 -1.71 1.61
N VAL A 62 7.85 -2.94 1.11
CA VAL A 62 6.68 -3.82 1.07
C VAL A 62 6.91 -4.90 2.11
N ASP A 63 5.94 -5.05 2.99
CA ASP A 63 5.89 -6.12 3.98
C ASP A 63 4.77 -7.10 3.57
N ILE A 64 5.11 -8.39 3.45
CA ILE A 64 4.18 -9.43 3.00
C ILE A 64 3.79 -10.25 4.21
N ASP A 65 2.49 -10.36 4.47
CA ASP A 65 1.92 -11.05 5.62
C ASP A 65 2.62 -10.65 6.93
N PRO A 66 2.64 -9.35 7.27
CA PRO A 66 3.31 -8.88 8.46
C PRO A 66 2.67 -9.50 9.70
N VAL A 67 3.50 -9.89 10.66
CA VAL A 67 3.06 -10.42 11.96
C VAL A 67 2.18 -9.41 12.71
N ASN A 68 2.30 -8.11 12.39
CA ASN A 68 1.46 -7.06 12.96
C ASN A 68 1.23 -5.90 11.97
N LEU A 69 0.05 -5.26 12.03
CA LEU A 69 -0.37 -4.17 11.16
C LEU A 69 -0.10 -2.76 11.74
N LEU A 70 0.79 -2.65 12.73
CA LEU A 70 1.07 -1.44 13.53
C LEU A 70 1.46 -0.22 12.68
#